data_AF-A0A2E0EEB5-F1
#
_entry.id   AF-A0A2E0EEB5-F1
#
_cell.length_a   1.000
_cell.length_b   1.000
_cell.length_c   1.000
_cell.angle_alpha   90.00
_cell.angle_beta   90.00
_cell.angle_gamma   90.00
#
_symmetry.space_group_name_H-M   'P 1'
#
loop_
_entity.id
_entity.type
_entity.pdbx_description
1 polymer ?
#
loop_
_entity_poly.entity_id
_entity_poly.type
_entity_poly.pdbx_seq_one_letter_code
_entity_poly.pdbx_strand_id
1 'polypeptide(L)'
;MLRLTFLIRRKEGMTKEEMQRYWREEHGPLVAGHSGTLGMLRYVQVHTTDDDHSLLTGRRGEMEAPYDGVAEVWWESKEAMVKATRSQKGREVDQILREDEGQFIDMERSVAWFNYEYPQVNPTPENVVATERSSLVKLYFPLRQLSSMSMEEAQWYWRTHHGPVIRRQAHGSGIVRYQQVHRDEQELTDGINSSRGSKVEPYLGHAEVWMDRSAMGNPTPENRVAAKRAYEDEANFIDFGRSSMFLAKEHVVIDRR
;
A
#
# COMPACT_ATOMS: atom_id res chain seq x y z
N MET A 1 14.78 6.23 -1.66
CA MET A 1 13.91 6.89 -0.66
C MET A 1 13.35 5.85 0.25
N LEU A 2 13.30 6.12 1.56
CA LEU A 2 12.61 5.27 2.53
C LEU A 2 11.10 5.56 2.44
N ARG A 3 10.28 4.51 2.44
CA ARG A 3 8.82 4.63 2.49
C ARG A 3 8.25 3.91 3.71
N LEU A 4 7.22 4.49 4.32
CA LEU A 4 6.32 3.84 5.26
C LEU A 4 5.01 3.53 4.55
N THR A 5 4.51 2.32 4.74
CA THR A 5 3.14 1.92 4.38
C THR A 5 2.40 1.58 5.65
N PHE A 6 1.22 2.16 5.85
CA PHE A 6 0.36 1.87 7.00
C PHE A 6 -1.03 1.47 6.50
N LEU A 7 -1.35 0.18 6.57
CA LEU A 7 -2.69 -0.33 6.27
C LEU A 7 -3.62 -0.09 7.45
N ILE A 8 -4.73 0.59 7.20
CA ILE A 8 -5.60 1.14 8.22
C ILE A 8 -6.93 0.40 8.23
N ARG A 9 -7.33 -0.02 9.42
CA ARG A 9 -8.71 -0.39 9.77
C ARG A 9 -9.33 0.76 10.54
N ARG A 10 -10.57 1.08 10.21
CA ARG A 10 -11.34 2.07 10.96
C ARG A 10 -11.58 1.58 12.39
N LYS A 11 -11.68 2.53 13.31
CA LYS A 11 -12.07 2.30 14.70
C LYS A 11 -13.44 1.64 14.79
N GLU A 12 -13.62 0.76 15.78
CA GLU A 12 -14.91 0.13 16.04
C GLU A 12 -16.00 1.19 16.29
N GLY A 13 -17.18 0.97 15.68
CA GLY A 13 -18.31 1.90 15.76
C GLY A 13 -18.31 3.01 14.70
N MET A 14 -17.24 3.19 13.91
CA MET A 14 -17.22 4.13 12.78
C MET A 14 -17.56 3.45 11.46
N THR A 15 -18.25 4.16 10.56
CA THR A 15 -18.37 3.73 9.16
C THR A 15 -17.08 4.02 8.39
N LYS A 16 -16.90 3.37 7.22
CA LYS A 16 -15.74 3.62 6.37
C LYS A 16 -15.73 5.06 5.86
N GLU A 17 -16.89 5.57 5.49
CA GLU A 17 -17.09 6.92 4.96
C GLU A 17 -16.76 7.97 6.03
N GLU A 18 -17.20 7.76 7.28
CA GLU A 18 -16.86 8.64 8.41
C GLU A 18 -15.36 8.67 8.67
N MET A 19 -14.72 7.49 8.71
CA MET A 19 -13.28 7.37 8.90
C MET A 19 -12.50 8.06 7.77
N GLN A 20 -12.82 7.74 6.51
CA GLN A 20 -12.14 8.33 5.35
C GLN A 20 -12.35 9.84 5.23
N ARG A 21 -13.53 10.35 5.61
CA ARG A 21 -13.80 11.79 5.66
C ARG A 21 -12.93 12.46 6.73
N TYR A 22 -12.94 11.96 7.97
CA TYR A 22 -12.09 12.50 9.04
C TYR A 22 -10.62 12.47 8.64
N TRP A 23 -10.18 11.35 8.07
CA TRP A 23 -8.80 11.18 7.66
C TRP A 23 -8.39 12.18 6.57
N ARG A 24 -9.28 12.47 5.61
CA ARG A 24 -9.04 13.42 4.53
C ARG A 24 -9.10 14.87 4.98
N GLU A 25 -10.11 15.23 5.77
CA GLU A 25 -10.47 16.62 6.06
C GLU A 25 -9.79 17.17 7.31
N GLU A 26 -9.44 16.31 8.28
CA GLU A 26 -8.84 16.72 9.56
C GLU A 26 -7.38 16.24 9.66
N HIS A 27 -7.16 14.93 9.64
CA HIS A 27 -5.83 14.34 9.81
C HIS A 27 -4.89 14.71 8.65
N GLY A 28 -5.40 14.73 7.41
CA GLY A 28 -4.63 15.10 6.22
C GLY A 28 -3.95 16.48 6.35
N PRO A 29 -4.73 17.56 6.58
CA PRO A 29 -4.19 18.89 6.86
C PRO A 29 -3.26 18.95 8.08
N LEU A 30 -3.56 18.21 9.16
CA LEU A 30 -2.71 18.14 10.34
C LEU A 30 -1.30 17.60 10.00
N VAL A 31 -1.23 16.47 9.29
CA VAL A 31 0.05 15.90 8.81
C VAL A 31 0.75 16.86 7.86
N ALA A 32 0.01 17.51 6.95
CA ALA A 32 0.57 18.50 6.04
C ALA A 32 1.26 19.66 6.78
N GLY A 33 0.61 20.20 7.81
CA GLY A 33 1.13 21.29 8.66
C GLY A 33 2.41 20.92 9.41
N HIS A 34 2.60 19.65 9.74
CA HIS A 34 3.77 19.15 10.47
C HIS A 34 4.83 18.46 9.61
N SER A 35 4.56 18.29 8.32
CA SER A 35 5.41 17.53 7.40
C SER A 35 6.86 18.00 7.31
N GLY A 36 7.11 19.31 7.41
CA GLY A 36 8.45 19.87 7.42
C GLY A 36 9.25 19.46 8.67
N THR A 37 8.59 19.45 9.83
CA THR A 37 9.18 19.00 11.10
C THR A 37 9.54 17.52 11.06
N LEU A 38 8.71 16.70 10.42
CA LEU A 38 8.93 15.25 10.28
C LEU A 38 9.78 14.86 9.07
N GLY A 39 10.25 15.84 8.28
CA GLY A 39 11.07 15.60 7.10
C GLY A 39 10.36 14.82 5.97
N MET A 40 9.03 14.84 5.95
CA MET A 40 8.23 14.12 4.95
C MET A 40 8.35 14.81 3.59
N LEU A 41 8.75 14.05 2.57
CA LEU A 41 8.81 14.51 1.17
C LEU A 41 7.52 14.26 0.42
N ARG A 42 6.78 13.22 0.80
CA ARG A 42 5.47 12.91 0.22
C ARG A 42 4.59 12.23 1.24
N TYR A 43 3.30 12.54 1.16
CA TYR A 43 2.25 11.89 1.91
C TYR A 43 1.04 11.68 0.99
N VAL A 44 0.62 10.42 0.86
CA VAL A 44 -0.54 10.01 0.07
C VAL A 44 -1.48 9.23 0.98
N GLN A 45 -2.76 9.57 0.91
CA GLN A 45 -3.82 8.74 1.45
C GLN A 45 -4.43 7.94 0.33
N VAL A 46 -4.43 6.62 0.47
CA VAL A 46 -5.03 5.68 -0.47
C VAL A 46 -6.34 5.19 0.15
N HIS A 47 -7.47 5.68 -0.36
CA HIS A 47 -8.80 5.39 0.15
C HIS A 47 -9.40 4.20 -0.58
N THR A 48 -9.68 3.11 0.13
CA THR A 48 -10.32 1.93 -0.45
C THR A 48 -11.72 2.27 -0.94
N THR A 49 -12.06 1.85 -2.16
CA THR A 49 -13.33 2.17 -2.80
C THR A 49 -14.49 1.32 -2.27
N ASP A 50 -15.71 1.58 -2.75
CA ASP A 50 -16.92 0.76 -2.50
C ASP A 50 -17.14 -0.34 -3.53
N ASP A 51 -16.13 -0.61 -4.38
CA ASP A 51 -16.21 -1.70 -5.36
C ASP A 51 -16.42 -3.06 -4.66
N ASP A 52 -17.10 -3.99 -5.32
CA ASP A 52 -17.19 -5.38 -4.85
C ASP A 52 -15.84 -6.08 -5.04
N HIS A 53 -15.01 -6.04 -3.99
CA HIS A 53 -13.67 -6.62 -4.03
C HIS A 53 -13.66 -8.16 -4.06
N SER A 54 -14.79 -8.82 -3.80
CA SER A 54 -14.88 -10.29 -3.91
C SER A 54 -14.65 -10.78 -5.35
N LEU A 55 -14.91 -9.92 -6.33
CA LEU A 55 -14.70 -10.21 -7.75
C LEU A 55 -13.22 -10.15 -8.17
N LEU A 56 -12.34 -9.55 -7.35
CA LEU A 56 -10.91 -9.41 -7.67
C LEU A 56 -10.12 -10.69 -7.46
N THR A 57 -10.53 -11.49 -6.47
CA THR A 57 -9.74 -12.65 -6.04
C THR A 57 -9.74 -13.71 -7.15
N GLY A 58 -10.86 -13.91 -7.83
CA GLY A 58 -11.00 -14.83 -8.95
C GLY A 58 -10.50 -16.23 -8.58
N ARG A 59 -9.41 -16.68 -9.20
CA ARG A 59 -8.81 -18.00 -8.94
C ARG A 59 -7.99 -18.08 -7.64
N ARG A 60 -7.76 -16.94 -6.96
CA ARG A 60 -6.98 -16.86 -5.71
C ARG A 60 -7.75 -17.35 -4.50
N GLY A 61 -9.08 -17.51 -4.61
CA GLY A 61 -9.94 -17.99 -3.53
C GLY A 61 -10.27 -16.89 -2.52
N GLU A 62 -10.64 -17.30 -1.31
CA GLU A 62 -10.90 -16.38 -0.20
C GLU A 62 -9.59 -15.77 0.31
N MET A 63 -9.63 -14.47 0.61
CA MET A 63 -8.50 -13.66 1.05
C MET A 63 -8.91 -12.85 2.29
N GLU A 64 -7.95 -12.28 3.01
CA GLU A 64 -8.24 -11.36 4.11
C GLU A 64 -9.03 -10.13 3.61
N ALA A 65 -9.99 -9.69 4.41
CA ALA A 65 -10.87 -8.58 4.07
C ALA A 65 -10.09 -7.34 3.62
N PRO A 66 -10.58 -6.54 2.66
CA PRO A 66 -10.00 -5.25 2.28
C PRO A 66 -9.77 -4.33 3.49
N TYR A 67 -8.63 -3.65 3.55
CA TYR A 67 -8.41 -2.56 4.51
C TYR A 67 -9.23 -1.33 4.11
N ASP A 68 -9.50 -0.43 5.06
CA ASP A 68 -10.29 0.78 4.78
C ASP A 68 -9.45 1.87 4.07
N GLY A 69 -8.12 1.78 4.15
CA GLY A 69 -7.21 2.60 3.37
C GLY A 69 -5.74 2.38 3.73
N VAL A 70 -4.85 3.15 3.09
CA VAL A 70 -3.39 3.07 3.27
C VAL A 70 -2.75 4.45 3.35
N ALA A 71 -2.03 4.72 4.44
CA ALA A 71 -1.14 5.88 4.50
C ALA A 71 0.21 5.51 3.86
N GLU A 72 0.66 6.32 2.92
CA GLU A 72 1.98 6.17 2.30
C GLU A 72 2.80 7.43 2.57
N VAL A 73 3.97 7.28 3.19
CA VAL A 73 4.83 8.41 3.57
C VAL A 73 6.26 8.16 3.12
N TRP A 74 6.93 9.18 2.59
CA TRP A 74 8.30 9.06 2.08
C TRP A 74 9.25 10.08 2.68
N TRP A 75 10.48 9.63 2.86
CA TRP A 75 11.63 10.42 3.26
C TRP A 75 12.78 10.22 2.29
N GLU A 76 13.71 11.17 2.29
CA GLU A 76 14.93 11.11 1.47
C GLU A 76 15.71 9.81 1.75
N SER A 77 15.96 9.56 3.04
CA SER A 77 16.63 8.36 3.54
C SER A 77 16.13 7.98 4.94
N LYS A 78 16.59 6.82 5.42
CA LYS A 78 16.37 6.37 6.81
C LYS A 78 16.95 7.36 7.82
N GLU A 79 18.16 7.86 7.57
CA GLU A 79 18.86 8.80 8.44
C GLU A 79 18.10 10.12 8.54
N ALA A 80 17.55 10.61 7.42
CA ALA A 80 16.74 11.82 7.40
C ALA A 80 15.48 11.65 8.26
N MET A 81 14.75 10.54 8.11
CA MET A 81 13.57 10.21 8.91
C MET A 81 13.92 10.11 10.41
N VAL A 82 14.97 9.36 10.76
CA VAL A 82 15.41 9.16 12.15
C VAL A 82 15.85 10.48 12.79
N LYS A 83 16.59 11.32 12.06
CA LYS A 83 17.01 12.65 12.56
C LYS A 83 15.81 13.55 12.85
N ALA A 84 14.84 13.58 11.94
CA ALA A 84 13.63 14.39 12.10
C ALA A 84 12.80 13.93 13.31
N THR A 85 12.48 12.64 13.39
CA THR A 85 11.61 12.06 14.42
C THR A 85 12.26 12.01 15.81
N ARG A 86 13.59 11.89 15.90
CA ARG A 86 14.33 11.95 17.18
C ARG A 86 14.63 13.36 17.68
N SER A 87 14.30 14.40 16.94
CA SER A 87 14.37 15.77 17.46
C SER A 87 13.31 16.00 18.55
N GLN A 88 13.48 17.00 19.42
CA GLN A 88 12.47 17.33 20.42
C GLN A 88 11.12 17.65 19.77
N LYS A 89 11.11 18.56 18.79
CA LYS A 89 9.91 18.91 18.02
C LYS A 89 9.33 17.71 17.27
N GLY A 90 10.18 16.83 16.75
CA GLY A 90 9.75 15.60 16.08
C GLY A 90 8.96 14.67 17.00
N ARG A 91 9.41 14.48 18.24
CA ARG A 91 8.69 13.69 19.25
C ARG A 91 7.37 14.32 19.68
N GLU A 92 7.36 15.64 19.86
CA GLU A 92 6.13 16.39 20.19
C GLU A 92 5.08 16.23 19.08
N VAL A 93 5.51 16.35 17.82
CA VAL A 93 4.64 16.15 16.66
C VAL A 93 4.20 14.69 16.52
N ASP A 94 5.09 13.72 16.69
CA ASP A 94 4.73 12.28 16.64
C ASP A 94 3.64 11.95 17.67
N GLN A 95 3.73 12.53 18.87
CA GLN A 95 2.70 12.38 19.89
C GLN A 95 1.35 12.95 19.43
N ILE A 96 1.34 14.19 18.90
CA ILE A 96 0.11 14.82 18.38
C ILE A 96 -0.53 13.94 17.31
N LEU A 97 0.26 13.44 16.34
CA LEU A 97 -0.27 12.59 15.28
C LEU A 97 -0.80 11.27 15.81
N ARG A 98 -0.13 10.64 16.78
CA ARG A 98 -0.60 9.37 17.37
C ARG A 98 -1.89 9.53 18.17
N GLU A 99 -2.05 10.65 18.88
CA GLU A 99 -3.29 10.98 19.59
C GLU A 99 -4.47 11.19 18.63
N ASP A 100 -4.20 11.83 17.48
CA ASP A 100 -5.17 12.03 16.40
C ASP A 100 -5.50 10.72 15.65
N GLU A 101 -4.48 9.91 15.32
CA GLU A 101 -4.66 8.58 14.73
C GLU A 101 -5.61 7.71 15.58
N GLY A 102 -5.52 7.79 16.92
CA GLY A 102 -6.40 7.06 17.85
C GLY A 102 -7.88 7.48 17.82
N GLN A 103 -8.23 8.58 17.15
CA GLN A 103 -9.63 9.01 16.97
C GLN A 103 -10.35 8.15 15.93
N PHE A 104 -9.65 7.65 14.90
CA PHE A 104 -10.27 7.03 13.74
C PHE A 104 -9.66 5.68 13.30
N ILE A 105 -8.48 5.32 13.82
CA ILE A 105 -7.79 4.07 13.50
C ILE A 105 -7.98 3.04 14.62
N ASP A 106 -8.36 1.81 14.25
CA ASP A 106 -8.18 0.64 15.10
C ASP A 106 -6.72 0.19 15.01
N MET A 107 -5.92 0.57 16.00
CA MET A 107 -4.49 0.32 15.97
C MET A 107 -4.12 -1.15 16.09
N GLU A 108 -4.90 -1.95 16.81
CA GLU A 108 -4.61 -3.37 16.99
C GLU A 108 -4.78 -4.14 15.68
N ARG A 109 -5.75 -3.72 14.86
CA ARG A 109 -6.08 -4.36 13.57
C ARG A 109 -5.46 -3.68 12.35
N SER A 110 -4.73 -2.58 12.56
CA SER A 110 -3.96 -1.88 11.54
C SER A 110 -2.49 -2.29 11.61
N VAL A 111 -1.73 -2.16 10.51
CA VAL A 111 -0.33 -2.60 10.47
C VAL A 111 0.50 -1.73 9.56
N ALA A 112 1.71 -1.39 10.01
CA ALA A 112 2.64 -0.59 9.24
C ALA A 112 3.94 -1.33 8.97
N TRP A 113 4.64 -0.94 7.91
CA TRP A 113 5.99 -1.41 7.65
C TRP A 113 6.78 -0.41 6.81
N PHE A 114 8.08 -0.40 7.01
CA PHE A 114 9.00 0.34 6.16
C PHE A 114 9.39 -0.50 4.95
N ASN A 115 9.62 0.16 3.82
CA ASN A 115 9.79 -0.51 2.54
C ASN A 115 10.51 0.35 1.51
N TYR A 116 10.89 -0.31 0.42
CA TYR A 116 11.49 0.29 -0.77
C TYR A 116 10.71 -0.09 -2.04
N GLU A 117 10.60 0.84 -2.97
CA GLU A 117 9.87 0.68 -4.22
C GLU A 117 10.77 0.16 -5.34
N TYR A 118 10.26 -0.79 -6.11
CA TYR A 118 10.91 -1.39 -7.28
C TYR A 118 9.95 -1.30 -8.48
N PRO A 119 9.95 -0.18 -9.21
CA PRO A 119 9.11 0.00 -10.38
C PRO A 119 9.40 -1.07 -11.44
N GLN A 120 8.34 -1.68 -11.95
CA GLN A 120 8.43 -2.72 -12.99
C GLN A 120 7.85 -2.21 -14.31
N VAL A 121 6.73 -1.51 -14.25
CA VAL A 121 6.10 -0.81 -15.39
C VAL A 121 5.87 0.61 -14.91
N ASN A 122 6.58 1.58 -15.49
CA ASN A 122 6.45 2.98 -15.11
C ASN A 122 6.38 3.85 -16.37
N PRO A 123 5.28 4.56 -16.61
CA PRO A 123 5.18 5.45 -17.75
C PRO A 123 5.97 6.74 -17.49
N THR A 124 6.32 7.43 -18.57
CA THR A 124 6.93 8.77 -18.52
C THR A 124 5.90 9.80 -19.03
N PRO A 125 5.63 10.89 -18.30
CA PRO A 125 6.16 11.23 -16.97
C PRO A 125 5.65 10.30 -15.85
N GLU A 126 6.44 10.14 -14.79
CA GLU A 126 6.15 9.24 -13.65
C GLU A 126 5.13 9.83 -12.66
N ASN A 127 4.05 10.43 -13.18
CA ASN A 127 3.05 11.18 -12.41
C ASN A 127 1.65 10.55 -12.40
N VAL A 128 1.56 9.24 -12.68
CA VAL A 128 0.28 8.52 -12.69
C VAL A 128 -0.26 8.38 -11.27
N VAL A 129 -1.46 8.93 -11.06
CA VAL A 129 -2.20 8.92 -9.79
C VAL A 129 -3.67 8.58 -10.07
N ALA A 130 -4.21 7.60 -9.36
CA ALA A 130 -5.61 7.17 -9.43
C ALA A 130 -6.51 8.07 -8.58
N THR A 131 -6.69 9.34 -8.98
CA THR A 131 -7.55 10.28 -8.25
C THR A 131 -9.04 9.97 -8.42
N GLU A 132 -9.89 10.47 -7.52
CA GLU A 132 -11.36 10.41 -7.63
C GLU A 132 -11.90 10.97 -8.96
N ARG A 133 -11.18 11.94 -9.56
CA ARG A 133 -11.58 12.59 -10.81
C ARG A 133 -11.05 11.89 -12.07
N SER A 134 -10.35 10.77 -11.91
CA SER A 134 -9.79 10.00 -13.03
C SER A 134 -10.50 8.65 -13.19
N SER A 135 -10.43 8.07 -14.39
CA SER A 135 -10.88 6.70 -14.66
C SER A 135 -9.96 5.63 -14.06
N LEU A 136 -8.77 6.01 -13.61
CA LEU A 136 -7.79 5.09 -13.06
C LEU A 136 -8.19 4.59 -11.67
N VAL A 137 -7.93 3.33 -11.39
CA VAL A 137 -7.95 2.73 -10.06
C VAL A 137 -6.58 2.18 -9.72
N LYS A 138 -6.26 2.18 -8.43
CA LYS A 138 -5.08 1.52 -7.88
C LYS A 138 -5.54 0.20 -7.25
N LEU A 139 -5.12 -0.92 -7.82
CA LEU A 139 -5.20 -2.21 -7.16
C LEU A 139 -4.05 -2.31 -6.17
N TYR A 140 -4.40 -2.54 -4.92
CA TYR A 140 -3.48 -2.67 -3.80
C TYR A 140 -3.51 -4.13 -3.34
N PHE A 141 -2.37 -4.81 -3.40
CA PHE A 141 -2.28 -6.24 -3.09
C PHE A 141 -1.13 -6.47 -2.10
N PRO A 142 -1.36 -6.33 -0.78
CA PRO A 142 -0.43 -6.77 0.25
C PRO A 142 -0.43 -8.30 0.32
N LEU A 143 0.77 -8.88 0.23
CA LEU A 143 0.94 -10.32 0.14
C LEU A 143 1.75 -10.88 1.30
N ARG A 144 1.36 -12.05 1.78
CA ARG A 144 2.20 -12.90 2.61
C ARG A 144 2.68 -14.08 1.78
N GLN A 145 3.87 -14.54 2.09
CA GLN A 145 4.48 -15.67 1.39
C GLN A 145 3.95 -17.01 1.92
N LEU A 146 4.10 -18.04 1.09
CA LEU A 146 3.86 -19.44 1.49
C LEU A 146 4.70 -19.80 2.72
N SER A 147 4.16 -20.62 3.61
CA SER A 147 4.86 -21.08 4.82
C SER A 147 6.12 -21.90 4.53
N SER A 148 6.24 -22.43 3.31
CA SER A 148 7.43 -23.14 2.83
C SER A 148 8.56 -22.23 2.37
N MET A 149 8.38 -20.91 2.37
CA MET A 149 9.37 -19.92 1.93
C MET A 149 9.71 -18.94 3.04
N SER A 150 10.98 -18.59 3.15
CA SER A 150 11.39 -17.41 3.91
C SER A 150 10.95 -16.12 3.21
N MET A 151 10.93 -15.02 3.97
CA MET A 151 10.65 -13.69 3.43
C MET A 151 11.64 -13.32 2.31
N GLU A 152 12.93 -13.60 2.51
CA GLU A 152 13.98 -13.27 1.54
C GLU A 152 13.82 -14.05 0.23
N GLU A 153 13.57 -15.35 0.30
CA GLU A 153 13.34 -16.20 -0.88
C GLU A 153 12.10 -15.75 -1.66
N ALA A 154 11.00 -15.44 -0.97
CA ALA A 154 9.78 -14.99 -1.61
C ALA A 154 9.95 -13.61 -2.27
N GLN A 155 10.61 -12.66 -1.60
CA GLN A 155 10.93 -11.35 -2.20
C GLN A 155 11.88 -11.49 -3.39
N TRP A 156 12.88 -12.37 -3.30
CA TRP A 156 13.80 -12.64 -4.40
C TRP A 156 13.05 -13.23 -5.60
N TYR A 157 12.21 -14.23 -5.39
CA TYR A 157 11.35 -14.80 -6.44
C TYR A 157 10.47 -13.72 -7.06
N TRP A 158 9.83 -12.90 -6.23
CA TRP A 158 8.95 -11.83 -6.68
C TRP A 158 9.66 -10.80 -7.57
N ARG A 159 10.90 -10.40 -7.23
CA ARG A 159 11.70 -9.47 -8.05
C ARG A 159 12.21 -10.10 -9.34
N THR A 160 12.68 -11.34 -9.27
CA THR A 160 13.47 -11.95 -10.34
C THR A 160 12.67 -12.82 -11.31
N HIS A 161 11.50 -13.31 -10.90
CA HIS A 161 10.62 -14.17 -11.70
C HIS A 161 9.29 -13.47 -12.01
N HIS A 162 8.54 -13.10 -10.98
CA HIS A 162 7.22 -12.51 -11.15
C HIS A 162 7.26 -11.11 -11.79
N GLY A 163 8.21 -10.27 -11.39
CA GLY A 163 8.40 -8.93 -11.99
C GLY A 163 8.52 -8.99 -13.52
N PRO A 164 9.43 -9.81 -14.09
CA PRO A 164 9.49 -10.10 -15.52
C PRO A 164 8.18 -10.62 -16.14
N VAL A 165 7.44 -11.50 -15.46
CA VAL A 165 6.14 -12.00 -15.95
C VAL A 165 5.17 -10.84 -16.17
N ILE A 166 5.00 -9.97 -15.17
CA ILE A 166 4.09 -8.81 -15.28
C ILE A 166 4.56 -7.83 -16.35
N ARG A 167 5.87 -7.50 -16.40
CA ARG A 167 6.41 -6.59 -17.43
C ARG A 167 6.12 -7.05 -18.85
N ARG A 168 6.26 -8.35 -19.13
CA ARG A 168 6.05 -8.91 -20.48
C ARG A 168 4.60 -8.84 -20.94
N GLN A 169 3.64 -8.76 -20.02
CA GLN A 169 2.22 -8.80 -20.33
C GLN A 169 1.46 -7.51 -20.01
N ALA A 170 2.12 -6.51 -19.41
CA ALA A 170 1.51 -5.28 -18.91
C ALA A 170 0.59 -4.59 -19.93
N HIS A 171 1.05 -4.41 -21.17
CA HIS A 171 0.27 -3.78 -22.23
C HIS A 171 -1.00 -4.57 -22.56
N GLY A 172 -0.90 -5.90 -22.70
CA GLY A 172 -2.06 -6.77 -22.96
C GLY A 172 -3.01 -6.90 -21.76
N SER A 173 -2.52 -6.60 -20.56
CA SER A 173 -3.29 -6.60 -19.32
C SER A 173 -3.93 -5.24 -19.00
N GLY A 174 -3.66 -4.19 -19.78
CA GLY A 174 -4.16 -2.83 -19.48
C GLY A 174 -3.48 -2.18 -18.27
N ILE A 175 -2.31 -2.69 -17.86
CA ILE A 175 -1.53 -2.15 -16.75
C ILE A 175 -0.83 -0.89 -17.22
N VAL A 176 -1.20 0.25 -16.62
CA VAL A 176 -0.60 1.56 -16.89
C VAL A 176 0.68 1.74 -16.08
N ARG A 177 0.67 1.29 -14.82
CA ARG A 177 1.80 1.33 -13.91
C ARG A 177 1.77 0.11 -12.98
N TYR A 178 2.94 -0.43 -12.67
CA TYR A 178 3.12 -1.53 -11.73
C TYR A 178 4.37 -1.32 -10.89
N GLN A 179 4.20 -1.32 -9.58
CA GLN A 179 5.27 -1.27 -8.60
C GLN A 179 5.23 -2.50 -7.70
N GLN A 180 6.41 -3.06 -7.47
CA GLN A 180 6.63 -3.95 -6.33
C GLN A 180 7.16 -3.12 -5.18
N VAL A 181 6.59 -3.28 -4.00
CA VAL A 181 7.04 -2.57 -2.81
C VAL A 181 7.43 -3.61 -1.77
N HIS A 182 8.71 -3.69 -1.45
CA HIS A 182 9.29 -4.76 -0.63
C HIS A 182 9.48 -4.25 0.79
N ARG A 183 8.92 -4.97 1.78
CA ARG A 183 9.18 -4.68 3.19
C ARG A 183 10.68 -4.85 3.48
N ASP A 184 11.22 -3.91 4.22
CA ASP A 184 12.58 -3.95 4.75
C ASP A 184 12.59 -3.24 6.11
N GLU A 185 13.77 -3.04 6.69
CA GLU A 185 13.96 -2.28 7.94
C GLU A 185 13.19 -2.89 9.12
N GLN A 186 13.52 -4.14 9.46
CA GLN A 186 12.84 -4.93 10.51
C GLN A 186 12.72 -4.17 11.84
N GLU A 187 13.80 -3.57 12.34
CA GLU A 187 13.79 -2.83 13.60
C GLU A 187 12.84 -1.62 13.59
N LEU A 188 12.76 -0.90 12.45
CA LEU A 188 11.85 0.24 12.32
C LEU A 188 10.39 -0.25 12.23
N THR A 189 10.17 -1.35 11.51
CA THR A 189 8.85 -1.99 11.39
C THR A 189 8.37 -2.51 12.73
N ASP A 190 9.24 -3.13 13.54
CA ASP A 190 8.87 -3.58 14.88
C ASP A 190 8.59 -2.40 15.80
N GLY A 191 9.42 -1.35 15.74
CA GLY A 191 9.25 -0.14 16.53
C GLY A 191 7.92 0.58 16.27
N ILE A 192 7.54 0.77 15.00
CA ILE A 192 6.33 1.50 14.61
C ILE A 192 5.04 0.73 15.00
N ASN A 193 5.06 -0.60 14.89
CA ASN A 193 3.92 -1.44 15.27
C ASN A 193 3.82 -1.57 16.78
N SER A 194 4.94 -1.72 17.50
CA SER A 194 4.98 -1.74 18.97
C SER A 194 4.44 -0.44 19.56
N SER A 195 4.80 0.72 18.99
CA SER A 195 4.31 2.01 19.47
C SER A 195 2.82 2.23 19.24
N ARG A 196 2.20 1.48 18.32
CA ARG A 196 0.77 1.53 18.01
C ARG A 196 0.00 0.37 18.64
N GLY A 197 0.67 -0.65 19.17
CA GLY A 197 0.01 -1.83 19.72
C GLY A 197 -0.63 -2.73 18.66
N SER A 198 -0.10 -2.70 17.43
CA SER A 198 -0.58 -3.58 16.35
C SER A 198 -0.42 -5.05 16.73
N LYS A 199 -1.45 -5.84 16.47
CA LYS A 199 -1.46 -7.30 16.65
C LYS A 199 -1.43 -8.06 15.32
N VAL A 200 -1.33 -7.33 14.21
CA VAL A 200 -1.35 -7.89 12.88
C VAL A 200 0.08 -8.14 12.42
N GLU A 201 0.35 -9.37 11.98
CA GLU A 201 1.62 -9.72 11.36
C GLU A 201 1.83 -8.87 10.09
N PRO A 202 2.94 -8.11 9.97
CA PRO A 202 3.16 -7.30 8.78
C PRO A 202 3.42 -8.18 7.55
N TYR A 203 3.07 -7.65 6.39
CA TYR A 203 3.17 -8.33 5.10
C TYR A 203 4.61 -8.42 4.57
N LEU A 204 4.85 -9.28 3.57
CA LEU A 204 6.11 -9.36 2.81
C LEU A 204 6.46 -8.02 2.12
N GLY A 205 5.40 -7.27 1.81
CA GLY A 205 5.38 -6.15 0.88
C GLY A 205 4.02 -6.10 0.21
N HIS A 206 3.90 -5.30 -0.85
CA HIS A 206 2.65 -5.17 -1.60
C HIS A 206 2.88 -4.79 -3.06
N ALA A 207 2.03 -5.32 -3.94
CA ALA A 207 1.95 -4.88 -5.33
C ALA A 207 0.99 -3.69 -5.44
N GLU A 208 1.37 -2.70 -6.25
CA GLU A 208 0.51 -1.60 -6.64
C GLU A 208 0.36 -1.60 -8.16
N VAL A 209 -0.88 -1.66 -8.65
CA VAL A 209 -1.17 -1.70 -10.09
C VAL A 209 -2.17 -0.60 -10.42
N TRP A 210 -1.82 0.28 -11.35
CA TRP A 210 -2.74 1.28 -11.88
C TRP A 210 -3.30 0.79 -13.20
N MET A 211 -4.63 0.82 -13.30
CA MET A 211 -5.37 0.41 -14.49
C MET A 211 -6.54 1.35 -14.70
N ASP A 212 -6.97 1.51 -15.94
CA ASP A 212 -8.24 2.16 -16.24
C ASP A 212 -9.40 1.23 -15.84
N ARG A 213 -10.44 1.77 -15.20
CA ARG A 213 -11.64 0.99 -14.83
C ARG A 213 -12.25 0.27 -16.03
N SER A 214 -12.23 0.88 -17.21
CA SER A 214 -12.75 0.28 -18.44
C SER A 214 -12.02 -1.01 -18.84
N ALA A 215 -10.75 -1.16 -18.46
CA ALA A 215 -9.95 -2.36 -18.73
C ALA A 215 -10.30 -3.55 -17.82
N MET A 216 -11.00 -3.32 -16.70
CA MET A 216 -11.35 -4.39 -15.75
C MET A 216 -12.66 -5.13 -16.10
N GLY A 217 -13.60 -4.45 -16.76
CA GLY A 217 -14.97 -4.96 -16.95
C GLY A 217 -15.17 -5.91 -18.14
N ASN A 218 -14.25 -5.94 -19.11
CA ASN A 218 -14.38 -6.79 -20.30
C ASN A 218 -13.02 -7.34 -20.76
N PRO A 219 -12.52 -8.43 -20.16
CA PRO A 219 -11.18 -8.93 -20.43
C PRO A 219 -11.08 -9.54 -21.82
N THR A 220 -10.13 -9.04 -22.62
CA THR A 220 -9.74 -9.60 -23.92
C THR A 220 -9.15 -11.01 -23.76
N PRO A 221 -9.06 -11.82 -24.83
CA PRO A 221 -8.37 -13.11 -24.78
C PRO A 221 -6.93 -13.01 -24.25
N GLU A 222 -6.19 -11.99 -24.65
CA GLU A 222 -4.82 -11.72 -24.20
C GLU A 222 -4.78 -11.43 -22.70
N ASN A 223 -5.72 -10.60 -22.21
CA ASN A 223 -5.85 -10.29 -20.79
C ASN A 223 -6.12 -11.56 -19.96
N ARG A 224 -7.01 -12.45 -20.43
CA ARG A 224 -7.31 -13.71 -19.72
C ARG A 224 -6.10 -14.63 -19.62
N VAL A 225 -5.32 -14.74 -20.70
CA VAL A 225 -4.08 -15.54 -20.72
C VAL A 225 -3.03 -14.92 -19.79
N ALA A 226 -2.87 -13.60 -19.81
CA ALA A 226 -1.96 -12.88 -18.92
C ALA A 226 -2.35 -13.04 -17.44
N ALA A 227 -3.65 -12.89 -17.12
CA ALA A 227 -4.17 -13.09 -15.77
C ALA A 227 -3.95 -14.52 -15.27
N LYS A 228 -4.12 -15.53 -16.14
CA LYS A 228 -3.82 -16.93 -15.81
C LYS A 228 -2.34 -17.12 -15.48
N ARG A 229 -1.42 -16.58 -16.31
CA ARG A 229 0.04 -16.68 -16.06
C ARG A 229 0.45 -15.97 -14.78
N ALA A 230 -0.08 -14.78 -14.52
CA ALA A 230 0.18 -14.06 -13.27
C ALA A 230 -0.28 -14.89 -12.07
N TYR A 231 -1.51 -15.41 -12.10
CA TYR A 231 -2.03 -16.27 -11.05
C TYR A 231 -1.19 -17.54 -10.82
N GLU A 232 -0.86 -18.27 -11.88
CA GLU A 232 -0.06 -19.51 -11.80
C GLU A 232 1.34 -19.23 -11.23
N ASP A 233 1.92 -18.07 -11.54
CA ASP A 233 3.20 -17.65 -10.99
C ASP A 233 3.11 -17.18 -9.54
N GLU A 234 2.09 -16.37 -9.22
CA GLU A 234 1.79 -15.90 -7.86
C GLU A 234 1.58 -17.06 -6.88
N ALA A 235 0.92 -18.13 -7.32
CA ALA A 235 0.68 -19.32 -6.51
C ALA A 235 1.97 -20.05 -6.07
N ASN A 236 3.12 -19.76 -6.71
CA ASN A 236 4.40 -20.35 -6.32
C ASN A 236 5.03 -19.68 -5.09
N PHE A 237 4.58 -18.49 -4.70
CA PHE A 237 5.19 -17.75 -3.59
C PHE A 237 4.21 -17.01 -2.67
N ILE A 238 2.96 -16.80 -3.08
CA ILE A 238 1.95 -16.07 -2.30
C ILE A 238 1.01 -17.05 -1.59
N ASP A 239 0.82 -16.83 -0.29
CA ASP A 239 -0.29 -17.39 0.48
C ASP A 239 -1.52 -16.47 0.32
N PHE A 240 -2.41 -16.81 -0.61
CA PHE A 240 -3.57 -15.97 -0.92
C PHE A 240 -4.51 -15.80 0.27
N GLY A 241 -4.73 -16.85 1.07
CA GLY A 241 -5.65 -16.82 2.21
C GLY A 241 -5.18 -15.89 3.33
N ARG A 242 -3.87 -15.70 3.46
CA ARG A 242 -3.23 -14.73 4.36
C ARG A 242 -2.84 -13.43 3.68
N SER A 243 -3.35 -13.16 2.49
CA SER A 243 -3.11 -11.92 1.76
C SER A 243 -4.40 -11.11 1.64
N SER A 244 -4.33 -9.84 1.25
CA SER A 244 -5.53 -9.02 0.99
C SER A 244 -5.43 -8.36 -0.38
N MET A 245 -6.55 -8.00 -0.99
CA MET A 245 -6.56 -7.32 -2.29
C MET A 245 -7.76 -6.39 -2.38
N PHE A 246 -7.53 -5.15 -2.83
CA PHE A 246 -8.59 -4.16 -2.92
C PHE A 246 -8.29 -3.07 -3.94
N LEU A 247 -9.34 -2.39 -4.40
CA LEU A 247 -9.24 -1.21 -5.26
C LEU A 247 -9.31 0.05 -4.39
N ALA A 248 -8.55 1.06 -4.79
CA ALA A 248 -8.48 2.31 -4.08
C ALA A 248 -8.28 3.52 -5.01
N LYS A 249 -8.49 4.69 -4.41
CA LYS A 249 -8.27 6.01 -4.99
C LYS A 249 -7.25 6.78 -4.15
N GLU A 250 -6.44 7.57 -4.83
CA GLU A 250 -5.32 8.30 -4.22
C GLU A 250 -5.69 9.76 -3.99
N HIS A 251 -5.33 10.24 -2.81
CA HIS A 251 -5.35 11.65 -2.43
C HIS A 251 -3.94 12.05 -2.01
N VAL A 252 -3.26 12.78 -2.90
CA VAL A 252 -1.90 13.28 -2.65
C VAL A 252 -2.00 14.54 -1.80
N VAL A 253 -1.55 14.45 -0.55
CA VAL A 253 -1.59 15.55 0.41
C VAL A 253 -0.33 16.40 0.31
N ILE A 254 0.83 15.75 0.10
CA ILE A 254 2.14 16.39 0.00
C ILE A 254 2.91 15.74 -1.15
N ASP A 255 3.50 16.54 -2.02
CA ASP A 255 4.41 16.07 -3.07
C ASP A 255 5.55 17.06 -3.27
N ARG A 256 6.75 16.71 -2.81
CA ARG A 256 7.99 17.48 -2.93
C ARG A 256 9.10 16.70 -3.65
N ARG A 257 8.72 15.66 -4.39
CA ARG A 257 9.65 14.82 -5.15
C ARG A 257 10.05 15.48 -6.46
#